data_AF-A0A656JTV8-F1
#
_entry.id   AF-A0A656JTV8-F1
#
_cell.length_a   1.000
_cell.length_b   1.000
_cell.length_c   1.000
_cell.angle_alpha   90.00
_cell.angle_beta   90.00
_cell.angle_gamma   90.00
#
_symmetry.space_group_name_H-M   'P 1'
#
loop_
_entity.id
_entity.type
_entity.pdbx_description
1 polymer ?
#
loop_
_entity_poly.entity_id
_entity_poly.type
_entity_poly.pdbx_seq_one_letter_code
_entity_poly.pdbx_strand_id
1 'polypeptide(L)'
;MFLSRKAGQRDIRIGVPNANRGRAETEGLIGFFINTQVLRCQIDERLSYLDLLAQIRDTSFGAQAHQDVPFEQLVDHLAPERSLGHNPLFQAKFNQNVVLKQKTALKLAGLEVSEYAFEKQGAHFDLALDITDDGTLIHGDMTYASDLYRRG
;
A
#
# COMPACT_ATOMS: atom_id res chain seq x y z
N MET A 1 -9.33 5.33 10.09
CA MET A 1 -9.60 5.47 11.54
C MET A 1 -8.34 5.37 12.41
N PHE A 2 -7.60 4.26 12.39
CA PHE A 2 -6.40 4.08 13.25
C PHE A 2 -5.40 5.25 13.17
N LEU A 3 -4.93 5.58 11.97
CA LEU A 3 -3.97 6.66 11.73
C LEU A 3 -4.48 8.01 12.23
N SER A 4 -5.73 8.35 11.91
CA SER A 4 -6.37 9.60 12.34
C SER A 4 -6.35 9.76 13.87
N ARG A 5 -6.70 8.69 14.60
CA ARG A 5 -6.67 8.71 16.07
C ARG A 5 -5.26 8.81 16.63
N LYS A 6 -4.27 8.16 16.00
CA LYS A 6 -2.87 8.19 16.45
C LYS A 6 -2.18 9.51 16.14
N ALA A 7 -2.48 10.12 15.00
CA ALA A 7 -1.93 11.40 14.58
C ALA A 7 -2.69 12.61 15.14
N GLY A 8 -3.92 12.42 15.66
CA GLY A 8 -4.80 13.53 16.04
C GLY A 8 -5.27 14.37 14.85
N GLN A 9 -5.19 13.82 13.63
CA GLN A 9 -5.50 14.51 12.38
C GLN A 9 -6.75 13.92 11.73
N ARG A 10 -7.52 14.78 11.07
CA ARG A 10 -8.73 14.38 10.33
C ARG A 10 -8.51 14.29 8.82
N ASP A 11 -7.44 14.86 8.29
CA ASP A 11 -7.09 14.77 6.87
C ASP A 11 -5.88 13.85 6.71
N ILE A 12 -6.13 12.61 6.30
CA ILE A 12 -5.12 11.55 6.21
C ILE A 12 -4.90 11.19 4.76
N ARG A 13 -3.65 11.12 4.33
CA ARG A 13 -3.26 10.64 3.00
C ARG A 13 -2.60 9.28 3.13
N ILE A 14 -3.05 8.30 2.33
CA ILE A 14 -2.54 6.94 2.34
C ILE A 14 -2.11 6.58 0.91
N GLY A 15 -0.88 6.10 0.76
CA GLY A 15 -0.41 5.53 -0.49
C GLY A 15 -0.90 4.10 -0.65
N VAL A 16 -1.52 3.81 -1.78
CA VAL A 16 -2.03 2.50 -2.16
C VAL A 16 -1.37 2.07 -3.47
N PRO A 17 -0.35 1.20 -3.40
CA PRO A 17 0.28 0.65 -4.59
C PRO A 17 -0.72 -0.19 -5.39
N ASN A 18 -0.62 -0.10 -6.71
CA ASN A 18 -1.31 -0.94 -7.66
C ASN A 18 -0.26 -1.52 -8.62
N ALA A 19 -0.30 -2.84 -8.84
CA ALA A 19 0.62 -3.52 -9.75
C ALA A 19 0.48 -3.06 -11.22
N ASN A 20 -0.65 -2.43 -11.57
CA ASN A 20 -0.99 -1.95 -12.92
C ASN A 20 -0.85 -3.03 -14.02
N ARG A 21 -1.00 -4.31 -13.66
CA ARG A 21 -0.93 -5.47 -14.57
C ARG A 21 -2.31 -5.88 -15.13
N GLY A 22 -3.27 -4.95 -15.17
CA GLY A 22 -4.64 -5.23 -15.63
C GLY A 22 -4.76 -5.51 -17.13
N ARG A 23 -3.68 -5.36 -17.90
CA ARG A 23 -3.64 -5.63 -19.34
C ARG A 23 -2.83 -6.89 -19.62
N ALA A 24 -3.38 -7.77 -20.46
CA ALA A 24 -2.75 -9.03 -20.87
C ALA A 24 -1.34 -8.82 -21.47
N GLU A 25 -1.08 -7.67 -22.12
CA GLU A 25 0.23 -7.37 -22.69
C GLU A 25 1.32 -7.12 -21.62
N THR A 26 0.93 -6.75 -20.40
CA THR A 26 1.86 -6.39 -19.31
C THR A 26 2.03 -7.50 -18.27
N GLU A 27 1.19 -8.53 -18.32
CA GLU A 27 1.16 -9.62 -17.33
C GLU A 27 2.48 -10.41 -17.33
N GLY A 28 3.02 -10.71 -18.52
CA GLY A 28 4.26 -11.48 -18.69
C GLY A 28 5.56 -10.66 -18.78
N LEU A 29 5.48 -9.33 -18.66
CA LEU A 29 6.66 -8.47 -18.81
C LEU A 29 7.44 -8.32 -17.50
N ILE A 30 8.77 -8.46 -17.61
CA ILE A 30 9.73 -8.10 -16.56
C ILE A 30 9.99 -6.59 -16.66
N GLY A 31 9.59 -5.83 -15.64
CA GLY A 31 9.71 -4.37 -15.60
C GLY A 31 9.01 -3.77 -14.37
N PHE A 32 9.25 -2.48 -14.11
CA PHE A 32 8.64 -1.74 -13.00
C PHE A 32 7.32 -1.10 -13.46
N PHE A 33 6.21 -1.76 -13.14
CA PHE A 33 4.86 -1.33 -13.53
C PHE A 33 4.01 -0.85 -12.34
N ILE A 34 4.56 -0.91 -11.13
CA ILE A 34 3.84 -0.50 -9.93
C ILE A 34 3.61 1.00 -10.00
N ASN A 35 2.34 1.41 -9.92
CA ASN A 35 1.96 2.79 -9.69
C ASN A 35 1.41 2.96 -8.28
N THR A 36 1.46 4.15 -7.70
CA THR A 36 0.89 4.42 -6.37
C THR A 36 -0.21 5.46 -6.46
N GLN A 37 -1.41 5.11 -5.99
CA GLN A 37 -2.50 6.05 -5.82
C GLN A 37 -2.44 6.66 -4.42
N VAL A 38 -2.67 7.96 -4.31
CA VAL A 38 -2.78 8.64 -3.01
C VAL A 38 -4.25 8.82 -2.66
N LEU A 39 -4.74 8.06 -1.69
CA LEU A 39 -6.09 8.21 -1.19
C LEU A 39 -6.11 9.25 -0.06
N ARG A 40 -6.81 10.37 -0.30
CA ARG A 40 -7.06 11.40 0.73
C ARG A 40 -8.37 11.10 1.44
N CYS A 41 -8.29 10.80 2.73
CA CYS A 41 -9.43 10.47 3.57
C CYS A 41 -9.67 11.59 4.58
N GLN A 42 -10.84 12.22 4.51
CA GLN A 42 -11.30 13.18 5.51
C GLN A 42 -12.18 12.47 6.53
N ILE A 43 -11.66 12.30 7.75
CA ILE A 43 -12.32 11.60 8.85
C ILE A 43 -13.18 12.59 9.64
N ASP A 44 -14.50 12.46 9.50
CA ASP A 44 -15.48 13.15 10.34
C ASP A 44 -15.98 12.19 11.43
N GLU A 45 -15.72 12.54 12.69
CA GLU A 45 -16.11 11.73 13.85
C GLU A 45 -17.62 11.71 14.11
N ARG A 46 -18.38 12.57 13.41
CA ARG A 46 -19.85 12.59 13.47
C ARG A 46 -20.49 11.54 12.56
N LEU A 47 -19.75 11.03 11.57
CA LEU A 47 -20.24 9.99 10.66
C LEU A 47 -20.31 8.64 11.38
N SER A 48 -21.30 7.83 11.00
CA SER A 48 -21.28 6.42 11.40
C SER A 48 -20.09 5.71 10.73
N TYR A 49 -19.71 4.56 11.28
CA TYR A 49 -18.67 3.73 10.65
C TYR A 49 -19.01 3.34 9.21
N LEU A 50 -20.29 3.05 8.93
CA LEU A 50 -20.74 2.65 7.60
C LEU A 50 -20.72 3.83 6.62
N ASP A 51 -21.09 5.04 7.05
CA ASP A 51 -21.03 6.23 6.20
C ASP A 51 -19.58 6.57 5.84
N LEU A 52 -18.67 6.46 6.81
CA LEU A 52 -17.24 6.63 6.56
C LEU A 52 -16.73 5.57 5.59
N LEU A 53 -17.17 4.32 5.71
CA LEU A 53 -16.79 3.25 4.79
C LEU A 53 -17.27 3.53 3.37
N ALA A 54 -18.50 4.03 3.21
CA ALA A 54 -19.06 4.42 1.93
C ALA A 54 -18.25 5.56 1.30
N GLN A 55 -17.91 6.59 2.07
CA GLN A 55 -17.06 7.70 1.61
C GLN A 55 -15.68 7.21 1.15
N ILE A 56 -15.05 6.31 1.92
CA ILE A 56 -13.74 5.73 1.55
C ILE A 56 -13.86 4.91 0.27
N ARG A 57 -14.91 4.09 0.14
CA ARG A 57 -15.17 3.32 -1.08
C ARG A 57 -15.32 4.23 -2.30
N ASP A 58 -16.09 5.30 -2.19
CA ASP A 58 -16.32 6.23 -3.30
C ASP A 58 -15.02 6.97 -3.67
N THR A 59 -14.19 7.33 -2.68
CA THR A 59 -12.85 7.90 -2.88
C THR A 59 -11.93 6.92 -3.62
N SER A 60 -11.94 5.65 -3.22
CA SER A 60 -11.15 4.59 -3.86
C SER A 60 -11.57 4.37 -5.32
N PHE A 61 -12.88 4.35 -5.60
CA PHE A 61 -13.36 4.26 -7.00
C PHE A 61 -12.96 5.46 -7.84
N GLY A 62 -13.04 6.68 -7.27
CA GLY A 62 -12.56 7.89 -7.94
C GLY A 62 -11.07 7.82 -8.27
N ALA A 63 -10.24 7.36 -7.34
CA ALA A 63 -8.80 7.18 -7.57
C ALA A 63 -8.51 6.12 -8.63
N GLN A 64 -9.24 5.00 -8.63
CA GLN A 64 -9.11 3.94 -9.64
C GLN A 64 -9.47 4.42 -11.05
N ALA A 65 -10.42 5.35 -11.19
CA ALA A 65 -10.76 5.95 -12.49
C ALA A 65 -9.59 6.77 -13.09
N HIS A 66 -8.61 7.15 -12.28
CA HIS A 66 -7.41 7.90 -12.68
C HIS A 66 -6.11 7.13 -12.44
N GLN A 67 -6.17 5.80 -12.36
CA GLN A 67 -5.03 4.94 -12.03
C GLN A 67 -3.86 5.01 -13.03
N ASP A 68 -4.12 5.51 -14.24
CA ASP A 68 -3.13 5.64 -15.31
C ASP A 68 -2.18 6.84 -15.10
N VAL A 69 -2.51 7.76 -14.18
CA VAL A 69 -1.63 8.91 -13.86
C VAL A 69 -0.45 8.41 -13.02
N PRO A 70 0.81 8.54 -13.49
CA PRO A 70 1.97 8.12 -12.71
C PRO A 70 2.15 8.97 -11.45
N PHE A 71 2.50 8.32 -10.34
CA PHE A 71 2.74 9.00 -9.07
C PHE A 71 3.81 10.11 -9.19
N GLU A 72 4.87 9.86 -9.95
CA GLU A 72 5.96 10.80 -10.15
C GLU A 72 5.48 12.08 -10.84
N GLN A 73 4.60 11.96 -11.85
CA GLN A 73 4.01 13.12 -12.52
C GLN A 73 3.10 13.92 -11.58
N LEU A 74 2.38 13.23 -10.68
CA LEU A 74 1.57 13.90 -9.66
C LEU A 74 2.45 14.69 -8.68
N VAL A 75 3.58 14.12 -8.23
CA VAL A 75 4.54 14.80 -7.36
C VAL A 75 5.14 16.00 -8.06
N ASP A 76 5.57 15.86 -9.32
CA ASP A 76 6.14 16.95 -10.11
C ASP A 76 5.15 18.09 -10.31
N HIS A 77 3.89 17.77 -10.60
CA HIS A 77 2.83 18.78 -10.80
C HIS A 77 2.44 19.50 -9.52
N LEU A 78 2.29 18.78 -8.40
CA LEU A 78 1.92 19.36 -7.12
C LEU A 78 3.09 20.07 -6.42
N ALA A 79 4.33 19.76 -6.84
CA ALA A 79 5.57 20.33 -6.33
C ALA A 79 5.59 20.51 -4.80
N PRO A 80 5.34 19.43 -4.01
CA PRO A 80 5.38 19.53 -2.56
C PRO A 80 6.79 19.89 -2.08
N GLU A 81 6.90 20.41 -0.86
CA GLU A 81 8.20 20.68 -0.25
C GLU A 81 9.05 19.41 -0.23
N ARG A 82 10.26 19.50 -0.80
CA ARG A 82 11.17 18.36 -0.90
C ARG A 82 11.76 18.05 0.47
N SER A 83 11.66 16.80 0.88
CA SER A 83 12.29 16.28 2.09
C SER A 83 13.10 15.03 1.78
N LEU A 84 14.27 14.90 2.39
CA LEU A 84 15.08 13.67 2.34
C LEU A 84 14.58 12.60 3.32
N GLY A 85 13.76 12.99 4.31
CA GLY A 85 13.26 12.11 5.37
C GLY A 85 11.78 11.71 5.24
N HIS A 86 11.04 12.27 4.27
CA HIS A 86 9.62 11.99 4.10
C HIS A 86 9.28 11.67 2.66
N ASN A 87 8.38 10.71 2.47
CA ASN A 87 7.81 10.44 1.17
C ASN A 87 6.84 11.57 0.77
N PRO A 88 6.92 12.11 -0.45
CA PRO A 88 5.98 13.12 -0.92
C PRO A 88 4.52 12.63 -0.85
N LEU A 89 3.62 13.56 -0.54
CA LEU A 89 2.15 13.40 -0.52
C LEU A 89 1.57 12.43 0.53
N PHE A 90 2.29 11.42 1.01
CA PHE A 90 1.80 10.50 2.05
C PHE A 90 2.95 9.86 2.84
N GLN A 91 2.67 9.47 4.08
CA GLN A 91 3.66 8.87 4.98
C GLN A 91 3.28 7.44 5.41
N ALA A 92 2.01 7.07 5.20
CA ALA A 92 1.51 5.73 5.48
C ALA A 92 1.12 5.00 4.20
N LYS A 93 1.58 3.75 4.06
CA LYS A 93 1.23 2.86 2.95
C LYS A 93 0.22 1.81 3.40
N PHE A 94 -0.79 1.56 2.58
CA PHE A 94 -1.65 0.38 2.69
C PHE A 94 -1.55 -0.42 1.39
N ASN A 95 -1.17 -1.69 1.51
CA ASN A 95 -1.08 -2.58 0.36
C ASN A 95 -1.89 -3.85 0.64
N GLN A 96 -2.69 -4.27 -0.34
CA GLN A 96 -3.44 -5.51 -0.27
C GLN A 96 -2.94 -6.44 -1.36
N ASN A 97 -2.29 -7.52 -0.96
CA ASN A 97 -1.89 -8.60 -1.84
C ASN A 97 -3.03 -9.62 -1.89
N VAL A 98 -3.56 -9.86 -3.10
CA VAL A 98 -4.38 -11.04 -3.35
C VAL A 98 -3.41 -12.12 -3.79
N VAL A 99 -3.07 -13.04 -2.88
CA VAL A 99 -2.30 -14.21 -3.25
C VAL A 99 -3.23 -15.13 -4.03
N LEU A 100 -3.07 -15.17 -5.36
CA LEU A 100 -3.50 -16.31 -6.14
C LEU A 100 -2.84 -17.53 -5.49
N LYS A 101 -3.63 -18.47 -4.98
CA LYS A 101 -3.28 -19.67 -4.20
C LYS A 101 -2.22 -20.57 -4.88
N GLN A 102 -1.03 -20.05 -5.03
CA GLN A 102 0.09 -20.71 -5.65
C GLN A 102 1.32 -20.35 -4.81
N LYS A 103 1.37 -20.97 -3.63
CA LYS A 103 2.61 -21.61 -3.19
C LYS A 103 2.98 -22.65 -4.24
N THR A 104 3.37 -22.21 -5.43
CA THR A 104 4.02 -23.08 -6.39
C THR A 104 5.38 -23.31 -5.79
N ALA A 105 5.51 -24.38 -4.99
CA ALA A 105 6.81 -24.88 -4.62
C ALA A 105 7.61 -24.96 -5.92
N LEU A 106 8.66 -24.15 -6.03
CA LEU A 106 9.46 -24.05 -7.25
C LEU A 106 10.05 -25.44 -7.49
N LYS A 107 9.49 -26.18 -8.45
CA LYS A 107 9.96 -27.53 -8.76
C LYS A 107 11.12 -27.43 -9.73
N LEU A 108 12.33 -27.59 -9.19
CA LEU A 108 13.55 -27.73 -9.98
C LEU A 108 13.96 -29.20 -9.98
N ALA A 109 14.23 -29.75 -11.16
CA ALA A 109 14.55 -31.17 -11.30
C ALA A 109 15.81 -31.53 -10.49
N GLY A 110 15.69 -32.51 -9.59
CA GLY A 110 16.79 -32.98 -8.75
C GLY A 110 17.13 -32.08 -7.55
N LEU A 111 16.33 -31.05 -7.27
CA LEU A 111 16.56 -30.13 -6.15
C LEU A 111 15.35 -30.09 -5.21
N GLU A 112 15.64 -30.05 -3.92
CA GLU A 112 14.67 -29.70 -2.88
C GLU A 112 14.74 -28.18 -2.65
N VAL A 113 13.60 -27.50 -2.79
CA VAL A 113 13.50 -26.04 -2.63
C VAL A 113 12.64 -25.74 -1.42
N SER A 114 13.20 -25.00 -0.48
CA SER A 114 12.51 -24.47 0.70
C SER A 114 12.64 -22.95 0.75
N GLU A 115 11.63 -22.30 1.34
CA GLU A 115 11.70 -20.86 1.61
C GLU A 115 12.73 -20.61 2.71
N TYR A 116 13.69 -19.72 2.45
CA TYR A 116 14.58 -19.19 3.47
C TYR A 116 14.02 -17.86 3.96
N ALA A 117 13.70 -17.78 5.25
CA ALA A 117 13.20 -16.54 5.85
C ALA A 117 14.30 -15.47 5.78
N PHE A 118 14.05 -14.43 4.98
CA PHE A 118 14.90 -13.26 4.91
C PHE A 118 14.19 -12.10 5.60
N GLU A 119 14.82 -11.49 6.60
CA GLU A 119 14.31 -10.26 7.20
C GLU A 119 14.46 -9.13 6.19
N LYS A 120 13.35 -8.63 5.64
CA LYS A 120 13.36 -7.38 4.90
C LYS A 120 13.77 -6.27 5.86
N GLN A 121 14.99 -5.76 5.70
CA GLN A 121 15.48 -4.63 6.48
C GLN A 121 15.08 -3.31 5.81
N GLY A 122 14.59 -2.37 6.62
CA GLY A 122 14.28 -1.00 6.20
C GLY A 122 12.79 -0.74 6.02
N ALA A 123 12.34 0.41 6.54
CA ALA A 123 11.02 0.95 6.26
C ALA A 123 11.17 2.05 5.20
N HIS A 124 10.52 1.89 4.05
CA HIS A 124 10.48 2.93 3.01
C HIS A 124 9.43 4.02 3.30
N PHE A 125 8.66 3.84 4.37
CA PHE A 125 7.58 4.71 4.83
C PHE A 125 7.61 4.74 6.35
N ASP A 126 7.07 5.80 6.95
CA ASP A 126 6.93 5.91 8.41
C ASP A 126 6.14 4.69 8.94
N LEU A 127 5.07 4.32 8.24
CA LEU A 127 4.26 3.14 8.50
C LEU A 127 3.79 2.47 7.20
N ALA A 128 3.92 1.15 7.12
CA ALA A 128 3.37 0.33 6.06
C ALA A 128 2.57 -0.83 6.64
N LEU A 129 1.35 -1.02 6.13
CA LEU A 129 0.54 -2.20 6.38
C LEU A 129 0.38 -2.97 5.08
N ASP A 130 0.89 -4.18 5.05
CA ASP A 130 0.73 -5.14 3.96
C ASP A 130 -0.24 -6.22 4.43
N ILE A 131 -1.37 -6.36 3.74
CA ILE A 131 -2.39 -7.37 4.02
C ILE A 131 -2.34 -8.43 2.93
N THR A 132 -2.41 -9.70 3.32
CA THR A 132 -2.49 -10.84 2.41
C THR A 132 -3.71 -11.68 2.75
N ASP A 133 -4.62 -11.83 1.79
CA ASP A 133 -5.75 -12.77 1.89
C ASP A 133 -5.38 -14.06 1.17
N ASP A 134 -5.31 -15.18 1.90
CA ASP A 134 -5.01 -16.51 1.35
C ASP A 134 -6.29 -17.31 0.98
N GLY A 135 -7.45 -16.69 1.12
CA GLY A 135 -8.77 -17.28 0.93
C GLY A 135 -9.30 -18.07 2.12
N THR A 136 -8.56 -18.12 3.24
CA THR A 136 -8.98 -18.70 4.52
C THR A 136 -8.77 -17.74 5.68
N LEU A 137 -7.65 -17.02 5.69
CA LEU A 137 -7.26 -16.04 6.69
C LEU A 137 -6.73 -14.79 6.01
N ILE A 138 -6.89 -13.68 6.73
CA ILE A 138 -6.27 -12.40 6.39
C ILE A 138 -5.02 -12.27 7.27
N HIS A 139 -3.85 -12.29 6.64
CA HIS A 139 -2.56 -12.06 7.27
C HIS A 139 -2.19 -10.59 7.13
N GLY A 140 -1.53 -10.03 8.13
CA GLY A 140 -1.14 -8.63 8.12
C GLY A 140 0.26 -8.42 8.68
N ASP A 141 1.10 -7.75 7.90
CA ASP A 141 2.45 -7.35 8.27
C ASP A 141 2.51 -5.83 8.41
N MET A 142 2.95 -5.36 9.57
CA MET A 142 3.13 -3.94 9.84
C MET A 142 4.62 -3.64 9.96
N THR A 143 5.12 -2.81 9.05
CA THR A 143 6.50 -2.30 9.06
C THR A 143 6.49 -0.82 9.42
N TYR A 144 7.46 -0.37 10.21
CA TYR A 144 7.55 1.01 10.66
C TYR A 144 8.99 1.47 10.75
N ALA A 145 9.23 2.76 10.59
CA ALA A 145 10.54 3.36 10.80
C ALA A 145 10.93 3.29 12.29
N SER A 146 12.02 2.60 12.61
CA SER A 146 12.49 2.40 13.99
C SER A 146 12.90 3.70 14.69
N ASP A 147 13.27 4.70 13.90
CA ASP A 147 13.63 6.03 14.41
C ASP A 147 12.39 6.81 14.89
N LEU A 148 11.19 6.42 14.42
CA LEU A 148 9.91 7.05 14.76
C LEU A 148 9.07 6.20 15.72
N TYR A 149 9.17 4.87 15.65
CA TYR A 149 8.32 3.94 16.39
C TYR A 149 9.12 2.82 17.07
N ARG A 150 8.57 2.28 18.16
CA ARG A 150 9.13 1.12 18.86
C ARG A 150 8.13 -0.03 18.87
N ARG A 151 8.65 -1.25 18.93
CA ARG A 151 7.86 -2.45 19.23
C ARG A 151 7.31 -2.32 20.66
N GLY A 152 5.99 -2.41 20.80
CA GLY A 152 5.32 -2.45 22.10
C GLY A 152 5.54 -3.77 22.83
#